data_AF-A0A402BH99-F1
#
_entry.id   AF-A0A402BH99-F1
#
_cell.length_a   1.000
_cell.length_b   1.000
_cell.length_c   1.000
_cell.angle_alpha   90.00
_cell.angle_beta   90.00
_cell.angle_gamma   90.00
#
_symmetry.space_group_name_H-M   'P 1'
#
loop_
_entity.id
_entity.type
_entity.pdbx_description
1 polymer ?
#
loop_
_entity_poly.entity_id
_entity_poly.type
_entity_poly.pdbx_seq_one_letter_code
_entity_poly.pdbx_strand_id
1 'polypeptide(L)'
;MKSEKQQFNVYLTPETVKGMKHRSVDEQLSLSDLVEQVFSAYLSNGQENQGLDSHPKADEATIRLQPMLHVDDMSKAVDFFRQLGATLQNGSRDGDWSLLSFGAAELSLLAHPANPEQNEDKLELNFEYTGALEELEKNLRQAGTSIVRPTGDEGFGYQLQVEGPDGMLIKINQLDPDLYR
;
A
#
# COMPACT_ATOMS: atom_id res chain seq x y z
N MET A 1 -28.98 22.08 13.19
CA MET A 1 -28.68 23.29 12.39
C MET A 1 -28.48 22.82 10.96
N LYS A 2 -29.16 23.41 9.96
CA LYS A 2 -28.91 23.07 8.55
C LYS A 2 -27.48 23.51 8.23
N SER A 3 -26.64 22.60 7.73
CA SER A 3 -25.30 22.95 7.26
C SER A 3 -25.42 23.99 6.14
N GLU A 4 -24.47 24.92 6.09
CA GLU A 4 -24.42 25.91 5.02
C GLU A 4 -24.13 25.19 3.69
N LYS A 5 -25.08 25.25 2.75
CA LYS A 5 -24.88 24.68 1.40
C LYS A 5 -24.11 25.68 0.54
N GLN A 6 -23.02 25.24 -0.10
CA GLN A 6 -22.22 26.04 -1.02
C GLN A 6 -22.55 25.70 -2.48
N GLN A 7 -22.72 26.73 -3.32
CA GLN A 7 -22.92 26.54 -4.76
C GLN A 7 -21.56 26.40 -5.48
N PHE A 8 -21.48 25.45 -6.41
CA PHE A 8 -20.37 25.32 -7.36
C PHE A 8 -20.95 25.09 -8.77
N ASN A 9 -20.23 25.50 -9.80
CA ASN A 9 -20.70 25.43 -11.19
C ASN A 9 -19.98 24.32 -11.95
N VAL A 10 -20.73 23.56 -12.74
CA VAL A 10 -20.20 22.49 -13.62
C VAL A 10 -20.87 22.53 -14.99
N TYR A 11 -20.18 22.02 -15.99
CA TYR A 11 -20.71 21.88 -17.35
C TYR A 11 -21.10 20.42 -17.59
N LEU A 12 -22.38 20.19 -17.90
CA LEU A 12 -22.94 18.87 -18.20
C LEU A 12 -23.74 18.96 -19.50
N THR A 13 -23.95 17.82 -20.15
CA THR A 13 -24.80 17.79 -21.35
C THR A 13 -26.26 18.12 -20.98
N PRO A 14 -27.04 18.73 -21.89
CA PRO A 14 -28.46 19.01 -21.65
C PRO A 14 -29.27 17.75 -21.29
N GLU A 15 -28.90 16.60 -21.88
CA GLU A 15 -29.54 15.31 -21.62
C GLU A 15 -29.30 14.83 -20.19
N THR A 16 -28.05 14.94 -19.69
CA THR A 16 -27.71 14.61 -18.30
C THR A 16 -28.46 15.49 -17.32
N VAL A 17 -28.51 16.81 -17.56
CA VAL A 17 -29.24 17.75 -16.69
C VAL A 17 -30.73 17.41 -16.67
N LYS A 18 -31.31 17.09 -17.83
CA LYS A 18 -32.72 16.70 -17.94
C LYS A 18 -32.99 15.40 -17.18
N GLY A 19 -32.15 14.38 -17.36
CA GLY A 19 -32.28 13.10 -16.66
C GLY A 19 -32.25 13.26 -15.13
N MET A 20 -31.28 14.03 -14.61
CA MET A 20 -31.17 14.28 -13.17
C MET A 20 -32.38 15.00 -12.58
N LYS A 21 -32.96 15.97 -13.32
CA LYS A 21 -34.17 16.69 -12.88
C LYS A 21 -35.40 15.80 -12.83
N HIS A 22 -35.60 14.95 -13.85
CA HIS A 22 -36.71 14.00 -13.83
C HIS A 22 -36.56 13.04 -12.65
N ARG A 23 -35.36 12.51 -12.45
CA ARG A 23 -35.08 11.60 -11.34
C ARG A 23 -35.35 12.22 -9.97
N SER A 24 -34.96 13.49 -9.75
CA SER A 24 -35.23 14.16 -8.47
C SER A 24 -36.73 14.31 -8.21
N VAL A 25 -37.53 14.54 -9.26
CA VAL A 25 -38.99 14.62 -9.13
C VAL A 25 -39.59 13.25 -8.80
N ASP A 26 -39.15 12.21 -9.50
CA ASP A 26 -39.64 10.84 -9.30
C ASP A 26 -39.33 10.33 -7.86
N GLU A 27 -38.17 10.70 -7.34
CA GLU A 27 -37.73 10.35 -5.97
C GLU A 27 -38.21 11.33 -4.89
N GLN A 28 -38.99 12.35 -5.26
CA GLN A 28 -39.49 13.40 -4.36
C GLN A 28 -38.38 14.13 -3.58
N LEU A 29 -37.20 14.27 -4.19
CA LEU A 29 -36.05 14.98 -3.64
C LEU A 29 -35.86 16.34 -4.31
N SER A 30 -35.22 17.28 -3.61
CA SER A 30 -34.69 18.45 -4.31
C SER A 30 -33.52 18.02 -5.20
N LEU A 31 -33.30 18.73 -6.31
CA LEU A 31 -32.15 18.45 -7.19
C LEU A 31 -30.83 18.53 -6.42
N SER A 32 -30.71 19.45 -5.47
CA SER A 32 -29.53 19.59 -4.62
C SER A 32 -29.33 18.38 -3.70
N ASP A 33 -30.40 17.82 -3.13
CA ASP A 33 -30.28 16.65 -2.25
C ASP A 33 -29.96 15.38 -3.05
N LEU A 34 -30.53 15.22 -4.26
CA LEU A 34 -30.16 14.12 -5.15
C LEU A 34 -28.69 14.22 -5.57
N VAL A 35 -28.23 15.41 -5.95
CA VAL A 35 -26.82 15.63 -6.32
C VAL A 35 -25.89 15.38 -5.13
N GLU A 36 -26.27 15.84 -3.94
CA GLU A 36 -25.53 15.59 -2.70
C GLU A 36 -25.46 14.08 -2.40
N GLN A 37 -26.55 13.32 -2.52
CA GLN A 37 -26.54 11.87 -2.35
C GLN A 37 -25.64 11.16 -3.38
N VAL A 38 -25.73 11.54 -4.66
CA VAL A 38 -24.89 10.95 -5.71
C VAL A 38 -23.42 11.24 -5.45
N PHE A 39 -23.07 12.47 -5.05
CA PHE A 39 -21.70 12.83 -4.72
C PHE A 39 -21.21 12.17 -3.44
N SER A 40 -22.02 12.12 -2.38
CA SER A 40 -21.67 11.40 -1.15
C SER A 40 -21.47 9.92 -1.43
N ALA A 41 -22.37 9.27 -2.19
CA ALA A 41 -22.22 7.88 -2.56
C ALA A 41 -21.00 7.65 -3.47
N TYR A 42 -20.75 8.54 -4.43
CA TYR A 42 -19.57 8.47 -5.29
C TYR A 42 -18.27 8.69 -4.51
N LEU A 43 -18.26 9.58 -3.53
CA LEU A 43 -17.12 9.83 -2.66
C LEU A 43 -16.92 8.70 -1.64
N SER A 44 -17.99 8.11 -1.11
CA SER A 44 -17.91 6.95 -0.20
C SER A 44 -17.52 5.66 -0.92
N ASN A 45 -18.09 5.39 -2.09
CA ASN A 45 -17.64 4.30 -2.98
C ASN A 45 -16.24 4.60 -3.54
N GLY A 46 -15.92 5.89 -3.67
CA GLY A 46 -14.60 6.40 -3.92
C GLY A 46 -13.66 6.08 -2.77
N GLN A 47 -14.05 6.14 -1.50
CA GLN A 47 -13.19 5.73 -0.38
C GLN A 47 -13.03 4.20 -0.26
N GLU A 48 -14.02 3.42 -0.69
CA GLU A 48 -13.88 1.96 -0.81
C GLU A 48 -13.04 1.54 -2.04
N ASN A 49 -13.03 2.33 -3.13
CA ASN A 49 -12.18 2.12 -4.32
C ASN A 49 -10.91 3.00 -4.40
N GLN A 50 -10.70 3.92 -3.46
CA GLN A 50 -9.51 4.77 -3.23
C GLN A 50 -8.86 4.38 -1.90
N GLY A 51 -8.91 3.08 -1.57
CA GLY A 51 -7.89 2.42 -0.77
C GLY A 51 -6.51 2.39 -1.45
N LEU A 52 -6.41 2.93 -2.68
CA LEU A 52 -5.20 3.39 -3.33
C LEU A 52 -5.31 4.91 -3.52
N ASP A 53 -4.33 5.67 -3.03
CA ASP A 53 -4.11 7.11 -3.26
C ASP A 53 -4.92 8.12 -2.40
N SER A 54 -4.72 8.10 -1.08
CA SER A 54 -4.64 9.36 -0.31
C SER A 54 -3.63 9.21 0.83
N HIS A 55 -2.78 10.21 1.02
CA HIS A 55 -1.75 10.22 2.05
C HIS A 55 -2.35 9.85 3.41
N PRO A 56 -1.72 8.96 4.18
CA PRO A 56 -2.29 8.51 5.44
C PRO A 56 -2.47 9.72 6.37
N LYS A 57 -3.70 9.92 6.84
CA LYS A 57 -3.89 10.52 8.16
C LYS A 57 -3.09 9.64 9.13
N ALA A 58 -2.27 10.26 9.96
CA ALA A 58 -1.34 9.64 10.90
C ALA A 58 -1.98 8.69 11.96
N ASP A 59 -3.24 8.27 11.82
CA ASP A 59 -4.00 7.61 12.89
C ASP A 59 -4.28 6.12 12.71
N GLU A 60 -3.94 5.47 11.59
CA GLU A 60 -3.81 4.01 11.58
C GLU A 60 -2.62 3.60 10.70
N ALA A 61 -1.46 3.45 11.35
CA ALA A 61 -0.31 2.82 10.70
C ALA A 61 -0.70 1.38 10.29
N THR A 62 -0.43 1.03 9.04
CA THR A 62 -0.73 -0.29 8.49
C THR A 62 0.53 -1.11 8.38
N ILE A 63 0.41 -2.41 8.62
CA ILE A 63 1.47 -3.38 8.37
C ILE A 63 1.01 -4.34 7.27
N ARG A 64 1.82 -4.49 6.23
CA ARG A 64 1.53 -5.35 5.08
C ARG A 64 2.62 -6.38 4.91
N LEU A 65 2.25 -7.65 4.74
CA LEU A 65 3.19 -8.71 4.42
C LEU A 65 3.75 -8.49 3.01
N GLN A 66 5.07 -8.54 2.87
CA GLN A 66 5.78 -8.43 1.61
C GLN A 66 6.94 -9.43 1.60
N PRO A 67 6.69 -10.72 1.31
CA PRO A 67 7.73 -11.74 1.30
C PRO A 67 8.80 -11.39 0.26
N MET A 68 10.06 -11.76 0.53
CA MET A 68 11.16 -11.55 -0.41
C MET A 68 11.85 -12.86 -0.76
N LEU A 69 11.96 -13.15 -2.06
CA LEU A 69 12.58 -14.36 -2.57
C LEU A 69 13.93 -14.03 -3.20
N HIS A 70 14.98 -14.68 -2.72
CA HIS A 70 16.30 -14.64 -3.34
C HIS A 70 16.32 -15.50 -4.61
N VAL A 71 16.76 -14.92 -5.73
CA VAL A 71 16.77 -15.56 -7.05
C VAL A 71 18.14 -15.43 -7.71
N ASP A 72 18.60 -16.50 -8.36
CA ASP A 72 19.88 -16.50 -9.08
C ASP A 72 19.78 -15.78 -10.43
N ASP A 73 18.58 -15.73 -11.02
CA ASP A 73 18.32 -15.18 -12.35
C ASP A 73 16.99 -14.42 -12.33
N MET A 74 17.08 -13.09 -12.20
CA MET A 74 15.92 -12.21 -12.10
C MET A 74 15.00 -12.33 -13.32
N SER A 75 15.57 -12.40 -14.54
CA SER A 75 14.77 -12.46 -15.76
C SER A 75 13.94 -13.74 -15.82
N LYS A 76 14.57 -14.89 -15.54
CA LYS A 76 13.85 -16.17 -15.50
C LYS A 76 12.79 -16.22 -14.40
N ALA A 77 13.08 -15.65 -13.23
CA ALA A 77 12.12 -15.60 -12.12
C ALA A 77 10.91 -14.74 -12.47
N VAL A 78 11.13 -13.54 -13.01
CA VAL A 78 10.05 -12.65 -13.47
C VAL A 78 9.21 -13.33 -14.55
N ASP A 79 9.83 -13.95 -15.56
CA ASP A 79 9.10 -14.65 -16.62
C ASP A 79 8.24 -15.79 -16.07
N PHE A 80 8.77 -16.56 -15.11
CA PHE A 80 8.02 -17.62 -14.44
C PHE A 80 6.79 -17.06 -13.71
N PHE A 81 6.95 -16.02 -12.88
CA PHE A 81 5.83 -15.48 -12.11
C PHE A 81 4.82 -14.74 -12.99
N ARG A 82 5.25 -14.13 -14.11
CA ARG A 82 4.33 -13.56 -15.10
C ARG A 82 3.45 -14.64 -15.74
N GLN A 83 3.99 -15.83 -16.00
CA GLN A 83 3.19 -16.97 -16.48
C GLN A 83 2.15 -17.44 -15.44
N LEU A 84 2.43 -17.24 -14.14
CA LEU A 84 1.48 -17.48 -13.05
C LEU A 84 0.47 -16.34 -12.84
N GLY A 85 0.56 -15.25 -13.61
CA GLY A 85 -0.37 -14.12 -13.53
C GLY A 85 0.15 -12.92 -12.75
N ALA A 86 1.43 -12.89 -12.38
CA ALA A 86 2.02 -11.71 -11.75
C ALA A 86 2.19 -10.55 -12.75
N THR A 87 2.03 -9.33 -12.26
CA THR A 87 2.44 -8.12 -12.97
C THR A 87 3.63 -7.49 -12.27
N LEU A 88 4.62 -7.04 -13.03
CA LEU A 88 5.76 -6.28 -12.52
C LEU A 88 5.30 -4.86 -12.19
N GLN A 89 5.51 -4.42 -10.94
CA GLN A 89 5.12 -3.09 -10.47
C GLN A 89 6.32 -2.14 -10.47
N ASN A 90 7.38 -2.53 -9.75
CA ASN A 90 8.59 -1.74 -9.58
C ASN A 90 9.83 -2.61 -9.75
N GLY A 91 10.96 -1.98 -10.02
CA GLY A 91 12.26 -2.61 -9.97
C GLY A 91 13.34 -1.58 -9.71
N SER A 92 14.43 -1.99 -9.06
CA SER A 92 15.58 -1.12 -8.86
C SER A 92 16.28 -0.85 -10.19
N ARG A 93 16.98 0.29 -10.28
CA ARG A 93 17.63 0.71 -11.53
C ARG A 93 18.78 -0.22 -11.96
N ASP A 94 19.42 -0.88 -11.00
CA ASP A 94 20.44 -1.90 -11.23
C ASP A 94 19.87 -3.27 -11.60
N GLY A 95 18.56 -3.48 -11.41
CA GLY A 95 17.87 -4.74 -11.70
C GLY A 95 18.00 -5.79 -10.60
N ASP A 96 18.61 -5.47 -9.46
CA ASP A 96 18.83 -6.42 -8.37
C ASP A 96 17.55 -6.68 -7.58
N TRP A 97 16.58 -5.78 -7.61
CA TRP A 97 15.30 -5.92 -6.93
C TRP A 97 14.11 -5.73 -7.88
N SER A 98 13.03 -6.48 -7.65
CA SER A 98 11.78 -6.33 -8.39
C SER A 98 10.58 -6.64 -7.50
N LEU A 99 9.53 -5.85 -7.62
CA LEU A 99 8.24 -6.05 -6.95
C LEU A 99 7.22 -6.60 -7.94
N LEU A 100 6.66 -7.75 -7.61
CA LEU A 100 5.59 -8.42 -8.36
C LEU A 100 4.28 -8.35 -7.58
N SER A 101 3.16 -8.19 -8.29
CA SER A 101 1.82 -8.27 -7.69
C SER A 101 1.00 -9.41 -8.28
N PHE A 102 0.29 -10.12 -7.41
CA PHE A 102 -0.74 -11.12 -7.70
C PHE A 102 -2.11 -10.59 -7.21
N GLY A 103 -2.69 -9.65 -7.94
CA GLY A 103 -3.89 -8.94 -7.49
C GLY A 103 -3.60 -8.14 -6.22
N ALA A 104 -4.11 -8.60 -5.08
CA ALA A 104 -3.92 -7.94 -3.78
C ALA A 104 -2.67 -8.41 -3.00
N ALA A 105 -1.96 -9.43 -3.49
CA ALA A 105 -0.74 -9.94 -2.86
C ALA A 105 0.51 -9.44 -3.58
N GLU A 106 1.62 -9.29 -2.86
CA GLU A 106 2.90 -8.82 -3.39
C GLU A 106 4.01 -9.83 -3.10
N LEU A 107 5.02 -9.85 -3.96
CA LEU A 107 6.24 -10.64 -3.81
C LEU A 107 7.43 -9.81 -4.30
N SER A 108 8.41 -9.61 -3.42
CA SER A 108 9.70 -9.03 -3.79
C SER A 108 10.65 -10.13 -4.27
N LEU A 109 11.42 -9.84 -5.31
CA LEU A 109 12.54 -10.64 -5.77
C LEU A 109 13.84 -9.90 -5.51
N LEU A 110 14.88 -10.61 -5.08
CA LEU A 110 16.21 -10.06 -4.87
C LEU A 110 17.26 -10.94 -5.57
N ALA A 111 18.10 -10.34 -6.41
CA ALA A 111 19.15 -11.01 -7.17
C ALA A 111 20.46 -11.20 -6.38
N HIS A 112 20.38 -11.23 -5.05
CA HIS A 112 21.51 -11.48 -4.15
C HIS A 112 21.30 -12.82 -3.44
N PRO A 113 22.36 -13.58 -3.13
CA PRO A 113 22.22 -14.76 -2.29
C PRO A 113 21.79 -14.34 -0.88
N ALA A 114 20.96 -15.16 -0.23
CA ALA A 114 20.63 -14.98 1.19
C ALA A 114 21.92 -15.00 2.02
N ASN A 115 22.04 -14.08 2.97
CA ASN A 115 23.18 -13.98 3.88
C ASN A 115 23.02 -14.86 5.14
N PRO A 116 23.71 -16.01 5.24
CA PRO A 116 23.57 -16.90 6.39
C PRO A 116 24.07 -16.29 7.70
N GLU A 117 25.01 -15.33 7.63
CA GLU A 117 25.52 -14.64 8.82
C GLU A 117 24.46 -13.75 9.48
N GLN A 118 23.45 -13.34 8.71
CA GLN A 118 22.29 -12.58 9.18
C GLN A 118 21.08 -13.47 9.45
N ASN A 119 21.21 -14.80 9.35
CA ASN A 119 20.11 -15.75 9.43
C ASN A 119 19.04 -15.51 8.35
N GLU A 120 19.47 -15.07 7.16
CA GLU A 120 18.60 -14.97 6.00
C GLU A 120 18.44 -16.34 5.34
N ASP A 121 17.22 -16.62 4.90
CA ASP A 121 16.85 -17.80 4.13
C ASP A 121 16.51 -17.41 2.69
N LYS A 122 16.39 -18.40 1.82
CA LYS A 122 15.99 -18.17 0.42
C LYS A 122 14.67 -17.39 0.29
N LEU A 123 13.75 -17.57 1.25
CA LEU A 123 12.52 -16.81 1.38
C LEU A 123 12.53 -16.08 2.72
N GLU A 124 12.45 -14.76 2.67
CA GLU A 124 12.37 -13.90 3.85
C GLU A 124 10.94 -13.43 4.10
N LEU A 125 10.58 -13.29 5.39
CA LEU A 125 9.36 -12.62 5.80
C LEU A 125 9.64 -11.16 6.10
N ASN A 126 9.26 -10.32 5.15
CA ASN A 126 9.37 -8.87 5.29
C ASN A 126 7.98 -8.25 5.39
N PHE A 127 7.90 -7.10 6.06
CA PHE A 127 6.70 -6.31 6.17
C PHE A 127 6.97 -4.88 5.70
N GLU A 128 5.99 -4.25 5.07
CA GLU A 128 5.96 -2.81 4.89
C GLU A 128 5.12 -2.20 6.01
N TYR A 129 5.64 -1.15 6.64
CA TYR A 129 4.96 -0.39 7.67
C TYR A 129 4.84 1.08 7.24
N THR A 130 3.62 1.61 7.27
CA THR A 130 3.35 2.98 6.82
C THR A 130 3.48 4.05 7.92
N GLY A 131 3.66 3.62 9.18
CA GLY A 131 3.92 4.51 10.32
C GLY A 131 5.41 4.72 10.58
N ALA A 132 5.72 5.46 11.65
CA ALA A 132 7.10 5.67 12.09
C ALA A 132 7.68 4.40 12.73
N LEU A 133 8.79 3.89 12.18
CA LEU A 133 9.44 2.69 12.73
C LEU A 133 9.99 2.91 14.15
N GLU A 134 10.36 4.13 14.53
CA GLU A 134 10.83 4.44 15.88
C GLU A 134 9.74 4.22 16.94
N GLU A 135 8.48 4.56 16.60
CA GLU A 135 7.33 4.31 17.47
C GLU A 135 7.00 2.82 17.54
N LEU A 136 7.05 2.13 16.39
CA LEU A 136 6.86 0.68 16.35
C LEU A 136 7.94 -0.06 17.16
N GLU A 137 9.20 0.31 17.00
CA GLU A 137 10.33 -0.26 17.75
C GLU A 137 10.11 -0.09 19.26
N LYS A 138 9.73 1.11 19.70
CA LYS A 138 9.43 1.37 21.12
C LYS A 138 8.31 0.45 21.63
N ASN A 139 7.23 0.31 20.87
CA ASN A 139 6.10 -0.53 21.23
C ASN A 139 6.50 -2.02 21.30
N LEU A 140 7.29 -2.50 20.34
CA LEU A 140 7.80 -3.88 20.30
C LEU A 140 8.73 -4.17 21.48
N ARG A 141 9.63 -3.24 21.83
CA ARG A 141 10.48 -3.36 23.03
C ARG A 141 9.65 -3.45 24.31
N GLN A 142 8.60 -2.65 24.42
CA GLN A 142 7.68 -2.71 25.58
C GLN A 142 6.90 -4.03 25.64
N ALA A 143 6.58 -4.61 24.49
CA ALA A 143 5.95 -5.92 24.39
C ALA A 143 6.90 -7.11 24.61
N GLY A 144 8.22 -6.87 24.73
CA GLY A 144 9.22 -7.90 24.95
C GLY A 144 9.76 -8.56 23.68
N THR A 145 9.51 -7.99 22.51
CA THR A 145 10.09 -8.46 21.24
C THR A 145 11.60 -8.17 21.20
N SER A 146 12.38 -9.17 20.78
CA SER A 146 13.83 -9.06 20.58
C SER A 146 14.13 -8.27 19.31
N ILE A 147 14.84 -7.15 19.44
CA ILE A 147 15.29 -6.32 18.32
C ILE A 147 16.67 -6.78 17.90
N VAL A 148 16.78 -7.37 16.71
CA VAL A 148 18.04 -7.85 16.11
C VAL A 148 18.87 -6.66 15.64
N ARG A 149 18.23 -5.71 14.94
CA ARG A 149 18.84 -4.46 14.50
C ARG A 149 17.84 -3.31 14.70
N PRO A 150 18.21 -2.23 15.42
CA PRO A 150 17.37 -1.05 15.57
C PRO A 150 17.02 -0.40 14.23
N THR A 151 16.02 0.48 14.26
CA THR A 151 15.64 1.29 13.10
C THR A 151 16.85 2.01 12.53
N GLY A 152 17.12 1.82 11.25
CA GLY A 152 18.26 2.41 10.54
C GLY A 152 17.89 2.87 9.13
N ASP A 153 18.62 3.86 8.64
CA ASP A 153 18.55 4.37 7.28
C ASP A 153 19.12 3.35 6.29
N GLU A 154 18.39 3.11 5.21
CA GLU A 154 18.72 2.24 4.10
C GLU A 154 18.52 3.00 2.78
N GLY A 155 19.15 2.52 1.69
CA GLY A 155 19.02 3.14 0.37
C GLY A 155 17.60 3.21 -0.23
N PHE A 156 16.59 2.66 0.47
CA PHE A 156 15.18 2.61 0.09
C PHE A 156 14.22 3.16 1.17
N GLY A 157 14.74 3.73 2.26
CA GLY A 157 13.96 4.25 3.37
C GLY A 157 14.55 3.83 4.72
N TYR A 158 13.72 3.31 5.62
CA TYR A 158 14.17 2.83 6.93
C TYR A 158 13.85 1.34 7.13
N GLN A 159 14.66 0.65 7.91
CA GLN A 159 14.43 -0.75 8.26
C GLN A 159 14.65 -1.01 9.75
N LEU A 160 13.75 -1.81 10.33
CA LEU A 160 13.86 -2.43 11.63
C LEU A 160 13.96 -3.95 11.47
N GLN A 161 14.82 -4.63 12.23
CA GLN A 161 14.91 -6.09 12.22
C GLN A 161 14.61 -6.66 13.60
N VAL A 162 13.74 -7.67 13.63
CA VAL A 162 13.29 -8.32 14.86
C VAL A 162 13.43 -9.82 14.76
N GLU A 163 13.58 -10.46 15.92
CA GLU A 163 13.56 -11.91 16.02
C GLU A 163 12.11 -12.38 16.07
N GLY A 164 11.74 -13.21 15.09
CA GLY A 164 10.46 -13.88 14.99
C GLY A 164 10.42 -15.22 15.74
N PRO A 165 9.34 -15.99 15.56
CA PRO A 165 9.25 -17.34 16.08
C PRO A 165 10.45 -18.20 15.64
N ASP A 166 10.92 -19.07 16.54
CA ASP A 166 11.99 -20.04 16.29
C ASP A 166 13.32 -19.41 15.81
N GLY A 167 13.56 -18.13 16.12
CA GLY A 167 14.80 -17.41 15.78
C GLY A 167 14.82 -16.85 14.34
N MET A 168 13.71 -16.95 13.61
CA MET A 168 13.60 -16.43 12.24
C MET A 168 13.82 -14.91 12.19
N LEU A 169 14.63 -14.42 11.25
CA LEU A 169 14.77 -12.98 11.03
C LEU A 169 13.51 -12.42 10.35
N ILE A 170 12.93 -11.36 10.93
CA ILE A 170 11.84 -10.59 10.31
C ILE A 170 12.31 -9.16 10.07
N LYS A 171 12.13 -8.66 8.85
CA LYS A 171 12.47 -7.28 8.47
C LYS A 171 11.19 -6.46 8.31
N ILE A 172 11.15 -5.27 8.89
CA ILE A 172 10.04 -4.33 8.77
C ILE A 172 10.58 -3.05 8.13
N ASN A 173 10.07 -2.73 6.95
CA ASN A 173 10.54 -1.62 6.12
C ASN A 173 9.54 -0.48 6.13
N GLN A 174 10.02 0.75 6.24
CA GLN A 174 9.30 1.96 5.93
C GLN A 174 9.90 2.51 4.65
N LEU A 175 9.21 2.28 3.53
CA LEU A 175 9.70 2.59 2.20
C LEU A 175 9.50 4.07 1.87
N ASP A 176 10.52 4.69 1.26
CA ASP A 176 10.43 6.02 0.68
C ASP A 176 10.38 5.92 -0.86
N PRO A 177 9.19 6.09 -1.49
CA PRO A 177 9.02 5.95 -2.94
C PRO A 177 9.95 6.82 -3.79
N ASP A 178 10.45 7.93 -3.25
CA ASP A 178 11.35 8.82 -4.00
C ASP A 178 12.77 8.24 -4.14
N LEU A 179 13.11 7.21 -3.35
CA LEU A 179 14.43 6.57 -3.38
C LEU A 179 14.54 5.39 -4.35
N TYR A 180 13.41 4.78 -4.76
CA TYR A 180 13.41 3.58 -5.61
C TYR A 180 12.50 3.68 -6.85
N ARG A 181 12.04 4.88 -7.22
CA ARG A 181 11.34 5.17 -8.49
C ARG A 181 12.26 5.74 -9.59
#